data_AF-A0A537A7N6-F1
#
_entry.id   AF-A0A537A7N6-F1
#
_cell.length_a   1.000
_cell.length_b   1.000
_cell.length_c   1.000
_cell.angle_alpha   90.00
_cell.angle_beta   90.00
_cell.angle_gamma   90.00
#
_symmetry.space_group_name_H-M   'P 1'
#
loop_
_entity.id
_entity.type
_entity.pdbx_description
1 polymer ?
#
loop_
_entity_poly.entity_id
_entity_poly.type
_entity_poly.pdbx_seq_one_letter_code
_entity_poly.pdbx_strand_id
1 'polypeptide(L)' 'ERGVSPVGRSSSRPVRREAVKVGRNDPCPCGSGRKYKHCHGRTTLH' A
#
# COMPACT_ATOMS: atom_id res chain seq x y z
N GLU A 1 19.94 -30.58 -19.87
CA GLU A 1 19.78 -30.16 -18.46
C GLU A 1 18.50 -29.33 -18.28
N ARG A 2 17.85 -29.47 -17.13
CA ARG A 2 16.52 -28.93 -16.80
C ARG A 2 16.56 -27.44 -16.43
N GLY A 3 15.52 -26.69 -16.78
CA GLY A 3 14.85 -25.82 -15.80
C GLY A 3 14.64 -24.33 -16.15
N VAL A 4 13.44 -24.00 -16.67
CA VAL A 4 12.40 -23.14 -16.02
C VAL A 4 12.90 -21.76 -15.52
N SER A 5 12.46 -20.58 -16.02
CA SER A 5 11.14 -19.92 -15.79
C SER A 5 11.23 -18.39 -16.02
N PRO A 6 10.16 -17.56 -16.01
CA PRO A 6 8.95 -17.59 -16.84
C PRO A 6 8.47 -16.17 -17.31
N VAL A 7 7.37 -16.17 -18.05
CA VAL A 7 6.26 -15.19 -18.14
C VAL A 7 6.50 -13.79 -18.76
N GLY A 8 5.73 -13.56 -19.83
CA GLY A 8 5.67 -12.32 -20.59
C GLY A 8 5.18 -11.11 -19.78
N ARG A 9 5.74 -9.95 -20.12
CA ARG A 9 5.25 -8.64 -19.68
C ARG A 9 3.92 -8.38 -20.37
N SER A 10 2.82 -8.78 -19.74
CA SER A 10 1.53 -8.16 -19.99
C SER A 10 1.66 -6.68 -19.67
N SER A 11 1.56 -5.82 -20.69
CA SER A 11 1.60 -4.36 -20.60
C SER A 11 0.40 -3.81 -19.83
N SER A 12 0.32 -4.10 -18.53
CA SER A 12 -0.58 -3.38 -17.63
C SER A 12 0.02 -1.99 -17.42
N ARG A 13 -0.55 -0.98 -18.09
CA ARG A 13 -0.24 0.43 -17.80
C ARG A 13 -0.40 0.64 -16.28
N PRO A 14 0.54 1.31 -15.60
CA PRO A 14 0.40 1.54 -14.17
C PRO A 14 -0.86 2.37 -13.94
N VAL A 15 -1.84 1.79 -13.25
CA VAL A 15 -3.04 2.51 -12.83
C VAL A 15 -2.58 3.55 -11.81
N ARG A 16 -2.65 4.82 -12.20
CA ARG A 16 -2.35 5.94 -11.31
C ARG A 16 -3.45 5.95 -10.25
N ARG A 17 -3.13 5.47 -9.04
CA ARG A 17 -4.05 5.53 -7.91
C ARG A 17 -4.34 7.01 -7.62
N GLU A 18 -5.56 7.42 -7.92
CA GLU A 18 -6.09 8.78 -7.68
C GLU A 18 -6.30 9.03 -6.18
N ALA A 19 -6.37 7.96 -5.39
CA ALA A 19 -6.48 8.02 -3.95
C ALA A 19 -5.22 8.67 -3.35
N VAL A 20 -5.43 9.76 -2.60
CA VAL A 20 -4.42 10.38 -1.76
C VAL A 20 -3.87 9.30 -0.83
N LYS A 21 -2.60 8.92 -1.03
CA LYS A 21 -1.91 7.98 -0.16
C LYS A 21 -1.68 8.69 1.17
N VAL A 22 -2.56 8.44 2.15
CA VAL A 22 -2.35 8.94 3.52
C VAL A 22 -1.05 8.34 4.05
N GLY A 23 -0.09 9.21 4.38
CA GLY A 23 1.19 8.79 4.93
C GLY A 23 1.00 8.12 6.29
N ARG A 24 1.88 7.18 6.64
CA ARG A 24 1.84 6.51 7.96
C ARG A 24 1.93 7.49 9.14
N ASN A 25 2.57 8.64 8.96
CA ASN A 25 2.72 9.65 10.02
C ASN A 25 1.68 10.77 9.96
N ASP A 26 0.88 10.86 8.90
CA ASP A 26 -0.17 11.88 8.75
C ASP A 26 -1.26 11.73 9.82
N PRO A 27 -1.99 12.82 10.14
CA PRO A 27 -3.19 12.73 10.96
C PRO A 27 -4.17 11.74 10.33
N CYS A 28 -4.76 10.88 11.17
CA CYS A 28 -5.68 9.87 10.68
C CYS A 28 -6.99 10.53 10.18
N PRO A 29 -7.48 10.20 8.98
CA PRO A 29 -8.66 10.83 8.38
C PRO A 29 -9.97 10.56 9.13
N CYS A 30 -9.96 9.68 10.14
CA CYS A 30 -11.11 9.43 11.01
C CYS A 30 -11.33 10.51 12.10
N GLY A 31 -10.47 11.53 12.17
CA GLY A 31 -10.61 12.62 13.15
C GLY A 31 -10.18 12.26 14.58
N SER A 32 -9.53 11.11 14.79
CA SER A 32 -9.12 10.66 16.13
C SER A 32 -7.95 11.45 16.76
N GLY A 33 -7.34 12.39 16.02
CA GLY A 33 -6.14 13.11 16.45
C GLY A 33 -4.87 12.26 16.51
N ARG A 34 -4.95 10.96 16.19
CA ARG A 34 -3.80 10.03 16.18
C ARG A 34 -3.16 9.97 14.80
N LYS A 35 -1.86 9.64 14.74
CA LYS A 35 -1.19 9.36 13.46
C LYS A 35 -1.81 8.13 12.80
N TYR A 36 -1.90 8.11 11.47
CA TYR A 36 -2.50 7.01 10.70
C TYR A 36 -1.95 5.64 11.13
N LYS A 37 -0.62 5.49 11.28
CA LYS A 37 0.03 4.24 11.73
C LYS A 37 -0.37 3.75 13.13
N HIS A 38 -0.93 4.60 13.98
CA HIS A 38 -1.40 4.26 15.32
C HIS A 38 -2.93 4.10 15.39
N CYS A 39 -3.62 4.30 14.27
CA CYS A 39 -5.06 4.15 14.14
C CYS A 39 -5.35 3.17 12.98
N HIS A 40 -5.92 3.63 11.86
CA HIS A 40 -6.33 2.79 10.73
C HIS A 40 -5.15 2.18 9.93
N GLY A 41 -3.95 2.71 10.09
CA GLY A 41 -2.71 2.22 9.47
C GLY A 41 -1.90 1.28 10.36
N ARG A 42 -2.45 0.82 11.50
CA ARG A 42 -1.82 -0.24 12.32
C ARG A 42 -1.79 -1.53 11.51
N THR A 43 -0.59 -1.91 11.07
CA THR A 43 -0.34 -3.14 10.31
C THR A 43 0.20 -4.27 11.18
N THR A 44 0.49 -3.98 12.44
CA THR A 44 0.99 -4.95 13.41
C THR A 44 0.02 -4.99 14.58
N LEU A 45 -0.83 -6.02 14.62
CA LEU A 45 -1.25 -6.58 15.90
C LEU A 45 -0.02 -7.34 16.40
N HIS A 46 0.56 -6.85 17.50
CA HIS A 46 1.48 -7.67 18.28
C HIS A 46 0.65 -8.72 19.03
#